data_AF-A0A366W8W6-F1
#
_entry.id   AF-A0A366W8W6-F1
#
_cell.length_a   1.000
_cell.length_b   1.000
_cell.length_c   1.000
_cell.angle_alpha   90.00
_cell.angle_beta   90.00
_cell.angle_gamma   90.00
#
_symmetry.space_group_name_H-M   'P 1'
#
loop_
_entity.id
_entity.type
_entity.pdbx_description
1 polymer ?
#
loop_
_entity_poly.entity_id
_entity_poly.type
_entity_poly.pdbx_seq_one_letter_code
_entity_poly.pdbx_strand_id
1 'polypeptide(L)'
;MSFSNDIKSNSGFSLLEVLIVLSVVALTIAALSTTRLGPSPAMALETQASQLQQTVATARAEAIRNNKQTTITLDHTLCTQSDDTLTFYPDGTANAANICLQQETLERALKLDPLTGQLVRGVGL
;
A
#
# COMPACT_ATOMS: atom_id res chain seq x y z
N MET A 1 56.35 47.80 -21.76
CA MET A 1 55.04 47.42 -21.18
C MET A 1 55.10 45.93 -20.88
N SER A 2 55.18 45.56 -19.60
CA SER A 2 55.36 44.17 -19.16
C SER A 2 54.01 43.61 -18.70
N PHE A 3 53.56 42.53 -19.33
CA PHE A 3 52.38 41.78 -18.88
C PHE A 3 52.82 40.81 -17.79
N SER A 4 52.51 41.11 -16.54
CA SER A 4 52.61 40.13 -15.46
C SER A 4 51.57 39.06 -15.69
N ASN A 5 52.02 37.86 -16.04
CA ASN A 5 51.17 36.70 -16.19
C ASN A 5 50.99 36.08 -14.81
N ASP A 6 49.90 36.42 -14.12
CA ASP A 6 49.49 35.79 -12.86
C ASP A 6 49.05 34.34 -13.11
N ILE A 7 50.01 33.43 -13.10
CA ILE A 7 49.74 31.99 -13.07
C ILE A 7 49.15 31.69 -11.68
N LYS A 8 47.83 31.65 -11.61
CA LYS A 8 47.08 31.25 -10.40
C LYS A 8 47.64 29.93 -9.86
N SER A 9 48.10 29.98 -8.61
CA SER A 9 48.56 28.81 -7.84
C SER A 9 47.47 27.74 -7.85
N ASN A 10 47.83 26.55 -8.33
CA ASN A 10 46.97 25.38 -8.33
C ASN A 10 47.09 24.73 -6.95
N SER A 11 46.16 25.05 -6.06
CA SER A 11 46.11 24.48 -4.70
C SER A 11 45.84 22.98 -4.80
N GLY A 12 46.88 22.17 -4.59
CA GLY A 12 46.73 20.72 -4.47
C GLY A 12 45.89 20.36 -3.24
N PHE A 13 44.86 19.55 -3.44
CA PHE A 13 43.98 19.08 -2.36
C PHE A 13 44.77 18.38 -1.26
N SER A 14 44.48 18.72 0.00
CA SER A 14 45.10 18.07 1.15
C SER A 14 44.60 16.63 1.28
N LEU A 15 45.47 15.69 1.67
CA LEU A 15 45.07 14.31 1.98
C LEU A 15 43.93 14.26 3.01
N LEU A 16 43.98 15.15 4.01
CA LEU A 16 42.95 15.26 5.05
C LEU A 16 41.62 15.80 4.48
N GLU A 17 41.67 16.70 3.52
CA GLU A 17 40.48 17.23 2.84
C GLU A 17 39.79 16.14 2.03
N VAL A 18 40.56 15.34 1.28
CA VAL A 18 40.01 14.20 0.54
C VAL A 18 39.41 13.16 1.50
N LEU A 19 40.02 12.90 2.65
CA LEU A 19 39.46 11.99 3.66
C LEU A 19 38.17 12.53 4.30
N ILE A 20 38.11 13.83 4.60
CA ILE A 20 36.89 14.45 5.13
C ILE A 20 35.77 14.38 4.10
N VAL A 21 36.04 14.76 2.84
CA VAL A 21 35.04 14.71 1.76
C VAL A 21 34.52 13.29 1.57
N LEU A 22 35.40 12.28 1.54
CA LEU A 22 34.99 10.89 1.41
C LEU A 22 34.16 10.41 2.61
N SER A 23 34.52 10.80 3.84
CA SER A 23 33.73 10.43 5.02
C SER A 23 32.33 11.06 5.02
N VAL A 24 32.22 12.34 4.64
CA VAL A 24 30.93 13.04 4.53
C VAL A 24 30.09 12.41 3.42
N VAL A 25 30.67 12.12 2.26
CA VAL A 25 29.97 11.46 1.14
C VAL A 25 29.51 10.04 1.50
N ALA A 26 30.36 9.25 2.17
CA ALA A 26 29.98 7.91 2.62
C ALA A 26 28.83 7.96 3.63
N LEU A 27 28.85 8.92 4.57
CA LEU A 27 27.79 9.12 5.54
C LEU A 27 26.49 9.61 4.91
N THR A 28 26.54 10.50 3.92
CA THR A 28 25.33 10.96 3.22
C THR A 28 24.72 9.84 2.38
N ILE A 29 25.53 9.03 1.69
CA ILE A 29 25.05 7.86 0.95
C ILE A 29 24.44 6.81 1.89
N ALA A 30 25.09 6.54 3.04
CA ALA A 30 24.58 5.61 4.05
C ALA A 30 23.26 6.09 4.67
N ALA A 31 23.12 7.39 4.93
CA ALA A 31 21.90 7.97 5.47
C ALA A 31 20.71 7.85 4.49
N LEU A 32 20.96 7.95 3.18
CA LEU A 32 19.93 7.83 2.14
C LEU A 32 19.55 6.37 1.83
N SER A 33 20.42 5.39 2.11
CA SER A 33 20.21 3.99 1.72
C SER A 33 19.29 3.19 2.64
N THR A 34 18.73 3.80 3.68
CA THR A 34 17.56 3.25 4.41
C THR A 34 16.25 3.36 3.60
N THR A 35 16.36 3.48 2.27
CA THR A 35 15.24 3.60 1.34
C THR A 35 14.38 2.34 1.41
N ARG A 36 13.27 2.48 2.14
CA ARG A 36 12.06 1.66 2.23
C ARG A 36 12.01 0.49 1.25
N LEU A 37 12.39 -0.70 1.72
CA LEU A 37 11.78 -1.92 1.19
C LEU A 37 10.31 -1.86 1.61
N GLY A 38 9.46 -1.41 0.70
CA GLY A 38 8.01 -1.49 0.88
C GLY A 38 7.61 -2.96 1.08
N PRO A 39 6.47 -3.22 1.76
CA PRO A 39 5.91 -4.57 1.83
C PRO A 39 5.80 -5.14 0.41
N SER A 40 6.14 -6.42 0.25
CA SER A 40 6.02 -7.07 -1.05
C SER A 40 4.58 -6.94 -1.59
N PRO A 41 4.38 -6.90 -2.92
CA PRO A 41 3.04 -6.77 -3.50
C PRO A 41 2.04 -7.80 -2.94
N ALA A 42 2.51 -9.02 -2.67
CA ALA A 42 1.71 -10.07 -2.05
C ALA A 42 1.33 -9.77 -0.58
N MET A 43 2.26 -9.22 0.21
CA MET A 43 2.02 -8.88 1.62
C MET A 43 1.04 -7.73 1.77
N ALA A 44 1.17 -6.71 0.92
CA ALA A 44 0.26 -5.58 0.95
C ALA A 44 -1.14 -5.98 0.41
N LEU A 45 -1.23 -6.92 -0.54
CA LEU A 45 -2.52 -7.46 -0.98
C LEU A 45 -3.21 -8.27 0.13
N GLU A 46 -2.44 -9.07 0.89
CA GLU A 46 -2.96 -9.78 2.06
C GLU A 46 -3.43 -8.83 3.16
N THR A 47 -2.69 -7.73 3.35
CA THR A 47 -3.04 -6.69 4.32
C THR A 47 -4.35 -6.00 3.93
N GLN A 48 -4.50 -5.63 2.64
CA GLN A 48 -5.74 -5.06 2.11
C GLN A 48 -6.92 -6.04 2.26
N ALA A 49 -6.72 -7.32 1.94
CA ALA A 49 -7.76 -8.33 2.11
C ALA A 49 -8.19 -8.49 3.57
N SER A 50 -7.21 -8.52 4.49
CA SER A 50 -7.48 -8.63 5.94
C SER A 50 -8.20 -7.40 6.48
N GLN A 51 -7.81 -6.19 6.05
CA GLN A 51 -8.48 -4.95 6.41
C GLN A 51 -9.92 -4.92 5.90
N LEU A 52 -10.16 -5.34 4.65
CA LEU A 52 -11.50 -5.42 4.08
C LEU A 52 -12.38 -6.43 4.84
N GLN A 53 -11.83 -7.60 5.20
CA GLN A 53 -12.53 -8.58 6.03
C GLN A 53 -12.95 -7.99 7.39
N GLN A 54 -12.07 -7.20 8.02
CA GLN A 54 -12.38 -6.55 9.30
C GLN A 54 -13.45 -5.46 9.16
N THR A 55 -13.41 -4.67 8.09
CA THR A 55 -14.43 -3.66 7.77
C THR A 55 -15.79 -4.32 7.57
N VAL A 56 -15.85 -5.41 6.79
CA VAL A 56 -17.08 -6.19 6.57
C VAL A 56 -17.61 -6.79 7.87
N ALA A 57 -16.74 -7.40 8.69
CA ALA A 57 -17.16 -7.94 9.99
C ALA A 57 -17.74 -6.86 10.91
N THR A 58 -17.17 -5.65 10.88
CA THR A 58 -17.63 -4.51 11.66
C THR A 58 -19.01 -4.02 11.19
N ALA A 59 -19.20 -3.86 9.88
CA ALA A 59 -20.48 -3.45 9.31
C ALA A 59 -21.59 -4.48 9.54
N ARG A 60 -21.27 -5.77 9.44
CA ARG A 60 -22.17 -6.86 9.81
C ARG A 60 -22.58 -6.77 11.28
N ALA A 61 -21.61 -6.58 12.18
CA ALA A 61 -21.89 -6.43 13.60
C ALA A 61 -22.76 -5.19 13.87
N GLU A 62 -22.56 -4.09 13.13
CA GLU A 62 -23.40 -2.91 13.21
C GLU A 62 -24.84 -3.17 12.74
N ALA A 63 -25.03 -3.89 11.64
CA ALA A 63 -26.35 -4.25 11.15
C ALA A 63 -27.15 -5.07 12.18
N ILE A 64 -26.47 -6.05 12.80
CA ILE A 64 -27.05 -6.89 13.85
C ILE A 64 -27.36 -6.06 15.11
N ARG A 65 -26.39 -5.28 15.62
CA ARG A 65 -26.55 -4.50 16.85
C ARG A 65 -27.66 -3.46 16.75
N ASN A 66 -27.77 -2.80 15.59
CA ASN A 66 -28.76 -1.74 15.37
C ASN A 66 -30.10 -2.27 14.84
N ASN A 67 -30.21 -3.59 14.63
CA ASN A 67 -31.34 -4.25 13.99
C ASN A 67 -31.79 -3.53 12.70
N LYS A 68 -30.82 -3.05 11.91
CA LYS A 68 -31.03 -2.23 10.71
C LYS A 68 -30.08 -2.68 9.61
N GLN A 69 -30.53 -2.64 8.36
CA GLN A 69 -29.67 -2.88 7.22
C GLN A 69 -28.51 -1.87 7.19
N THR A 70 -27.29 -2.37 7.02
CA THR A 70 -26.08 -1.56 6.84
C THR A 70 -25.52 -1.84 5.45
N THR A 71 -25.28 -0.78 4.68
CA THR A 71 -24.71 -0.88 3.33
C THR A 71 -23.37 -0.14 3.29
N ILE A 72 -22.36 -0.82 2.78
CA ILE A 72 -21.04 -0.27 2.49
C ILE A 72 -20.92 -0.12 0.98
N THR A 73 -20.49 1.05 0.53
CA THR A 73 -20.08 1.28 -0.86
C THR A 73 -18.56 1.28 -0.91
N LEU A 74 -18.00 0.46 -1.80
CA LEU A 74 -16.58 0.44 -2.10
C LEU A 74 -16.32 1.51 -3.15
N ASP A 75 -15.54 2.54 -2.79
CA ASP A 75 -15.29 3.71 -3.64
C ASP A 75 -14.25 3.46 -4.75
N HIS A 76 -13.87 2.20 -4.97
CA HIS A 76 -12.87 1.80 -5.94
C HIS A 76 -13.41 0.68 -6.81
N THR A 77 -13.43 0.90 -8.13
CA THR A 77 -13.49 -0.18 -9.11
C THR A 77 -12.19 -0.95 -9.00
N LEU A 78 -12.21 -2.02 -8.20
CA LEU A 78 -11.00 -2.78 -7.91
C LEU A 78 -10.59 -3.63 -9.12
N CYS A 79 -11.57 -4.09 -9.91
CA CYS A 79 -11.41 -4.76 -11.22
C CYS A 79 -12.69 -4.51 -12.08
N THR A 80 -12.67 -4.85 -13.36
CA THR A 80 -13.79 -4.61 -14.32
C THR A 80 -15.11 -5.31 -13.96
N GLN A 81 -15.09 -6.32 -13.08
CA GLN A 81 -16.25 -7.12 -12.69
C GLN A 81 -16.47 -7.19 -11.16
N SER A 82 -16.05 -6.15 -10.41
CA SER A 82 -16.32 -6.09 -8.97
C SER A 82 -17.69 -5.51 -8.66
N ASP A 83 -18.36 -6.08 -7.66
CA ASP A 83 -19.53 -5.47 -7.05
C ASP A 83 -19.09 -4.39 -6.05
N ASP A 84 -19.62 -3.18 -6.21
CA ASP A 84 -19.23 -2.03 -5.38
C ASP A 84 -20.10 -1.87 -4.13
N THR A 85 -21.15 -2.68 -3.97
CA THR A 85 -22.11 -2.55 -2.87
C THR A 85 -22.19 -3.83 -2.04
N LEU A 86 -21.89 -3.71 -0.75
CA LEU A 86 -22.01 -4.77 0.24
C LEU A 86 -23.11 -4.40 1.23
N THR A 87 -24.14 -5.23 1.32
CA THR A 87 -25.31 -5.02 2.17
C THR A 87 -25.41 -6.14 3.19
N PHE A 88 -25.50 -5.75 4.46
CA PHE A 88 -25.66 -6.64 5.60
C PHE A 88 -27.03 -6.46 6.23
N TYR A 89 -27.64 -7.57 6.59
CA TYR A 89 -28.97 -7.61 7.17
C TYR A 89 -28.92 -7.85 8.69
N PRO A 90 -29.98 -7.46 9.44
CA PRO A 90 -30.03 -7.63 10.91
C PRO A 90 -29.91 -9.06 11.42
N ASP A 91 -30.24 -10.04 10.58
CA ASP A 91 -30.13 -11.47 10.88
C ASP A 91 -28.70 -12.01 10.71
N GLY A 92 -27.77 -11.16 10.27
CA GLY A 92 -26.37 -11.50 10.03
C GLY A 92 -26.09 -12.10 8.66
N THR A 93 -27.09 -12.15 7.77
CA THR A 93 -26.90 -12.48 6.34
C THR A 93 -26.39 -11.27 5.56
N ALA A 94 -26.02 -11.49 4.30
CA ALA A 94 -25.59 -10.43 3.39
C ALA A 94 -26.08 -10.67 1.96
N ASN A 95 -25.90 -9.69 1.08
CA ASN A 95 -26.03 -9.92 -0.36
C ASN A 95 -24.86 -10.77 -0.89
N ALA A 96 -25.08 -11.45 -2.01
CA ALA A 96 -23.98 -12.01 -2.78
C ALA A 96 -23.23 -10.87 -3.48
N ALA A 97 -21.91 -10.86 -3.34
CA ALA A 97 -21.03 -9.89 -4.01
C ALA A 97 -19.69 -10.55 -4.32
N ASN A 98 -19.10 -10.22 -5.46
CA ASN A 98 -17.74 -10.58 -5.83
C ASN A 98 -16.85 -9.34 -5.77
N ILE A 99 -15.79 -9.42 -4.98
CA ILE A 99 -14.84 -8.34 -4.79
C ILE A 99 -13.52 -8.81 -5.35
N CYS A 100 -12.90 -8.02 -6.21
CA CYS A 100 -11.54 -8.25 -6.68
C CYS A 100 -10.62 -7.31 -5.91
N LEU A 101 -9.40 -7.70 -5.58
CA LEU A 101 -8.37 -6.80 -5.08
C LEU A 101 -7.18 -6.89 -6.02
N GLN A 102 -6.70 -5.76 -6.51
CA GLN A 102 -5.57 -5.71 -7.42
C GLN A 102 -4.42 -4.93 -6.78
N GLN A 103 -3.22 -5.51 -6.85
CA GLN A 103 -2.00 -4.82 -6.45
C GLN A 103 -0.87 -5.11 -7.44
N GLU A 104 -0.47 -4.07 -8.18
CA GLU A 104 0.47 -4.15 -9.30
C GLU A 104 0.06 -5.19 -10.36
N THR A 105 0.54 -6.42 -10.24
CA THR A 105 0.25 -7.55 -11.15
C THR A 105 -0.48 -8.70 -10.47
N LEU A 106 -0.70 -8.61 -9.16
CA LEU A 106 -1.37 -9.63 -8.38
C LEU A 106 -2.84 -9.27 -8.20
N GLU A 107 -3.69 -10.24 -8.51
CA GLU A 107 -5.13 -10.15 -8.30
C GLU A 107 -5.56 -11.19 -7.28
N ARG A 108 -6.55 -10.81 -6.46
CA ARG A 108 -7.20 -11.71 -5.53
C ARG A 108 -8.70 -11.51 -5.58
N ALA A 109 -9.39 -12.56 -6.01
CA ALA A 109 -10.83 -12.63 -5.92
C ALA A 109 -11.26 -13.00 -4.50
N LEU A 110 -12.25 -12.29 -4.01
CA LEU A 110 -12.97 -12.50 -2.77
C LEU A 110 -14.46 -12.57 -3.08
N LYS A 111 -15.19 -13.35 -2.30
CA LYS A 111 -16.62 -13.52 -2.43
C LYS A 111 -17.26 -13.26 -1.08
N LEU A 112 -18.32 -12.46 -1.07
CA LEU A 112 -19.20 -12.34 0.08
C LEU A 112 -20.19 -13.50 0.06
N ASP A 113 -20.10 -14.36 1.07
CA ASP A 113 -21.06 -15.44 1.27
C ASP A 113 -22.36 -14.86 1.89
N PRO A 114 -23.50 -14.95 1.18
CA PRO A 114 -24.75 -14.36 1.64
C PRO A 114 -25.30 -15.03 2.91
N LEU A 115 -24.97 -16.30 3.15
CA LEU A 115 -25.49 -17.06 4.30
C LEU A 115 -24.73 -16.72 5.58
N THR A 116 -23.42 -16.56 5.48
CA THR A 116 -22.56 -16.31 6.65
C THR A 116 -22.26 -14.82 6.85
N GLY A 117 -22.45 -13.99 5.82
CA GLY A 117 -22.05 -12.58 5.80
C GLY A 117 -20.53 -12.40 5.88
N GLN A 118 -19.76 -13.41 5.47
CA GLN A 118 -18.30 -13.41 5.54
C GLN A 118 -17.66 -13.27 4.16
N LEU A 119 -16.52 -12.57 4.14
CA LEU A 119 -15.64 -12.50 2.98
C LEU A 119 -14.72 -13.73 2.94
N VAL A 120 -14.96 -14.59 1.97
CA VAL A 120 -14.16 -15.79 1.70
C VAL A 120 -13.35 -15.61 0.42
N ARG A 121 -12.29 -16.41 0.24
CA ARG A 121 -11.54 -16.41 -1.01
C ARG A 121 -12.43 -16.89 -2.15
N GLY A 122 -12.52 -16.10 -3.22
CA GLY A 122 -13.19 -16.46 -4.46
C GLY A 122 -12.26 -17.17 -5.44
N VAL A 123 -12.84 -17.79 -6.46
CA VAL A 123 -12.11 -18.18 -7.67
C VAL A 123 -11.95 -16.95 -8.55
N GLY A 124 -10.77 -16.78 -9.18
CA GLY A 124 -10.48 -15.65 -10.07
C GLY A 124 -11.60 -15.43 -11.09
N LEU A 125 -12.00 -14.16 -11.26
CA LEU A 125 -13.04 -13.73 -12.20
C LEU A 125 -12.51 -13.75 -13.64
#